data_AF-A0A9D8GUM7-F1
#
_entry.id   AF-A0A9D8GUM7-F1
#
_cell.length_a   1.000
_cell.length_b   1.000
_cell.length_c   1.000
_cell.angle_alpha   90.00
_cell.angle_beta   90.00
_cell.angle_gamma   90.00
#
_symmetry.space_group_name_H-M   'P 1'
#
loop_
_entity.id
_entity.type
_entity.pdbx_description
1 polymer ?
#
loop_
_entity_poly.entity_id
_entity_poly.type
_entity_poly.pdbx_seq_one_letter_code
_entity_poly.pdbx_strand_id
1 'polypeptide(L)'
;MKILLVFVLVTFAAAGRAFAQIPAEWQSAGQAVIGELERDTPQANKPWGSELTQAWNMARAWRRHNNGNVEIILAEYLTFVALCRRGCAGSTIDGKGYIAVAEQVKNLRAENGGPYGLATNAHAWLAALPDPTGAAAKNATLWGKDLDVAAADFATGNLYALYWLLARARPTPADQADTFARFAILVQGKAWIGNRCLDISKVATVIDAAPRIENCK
;
A
#
# COMPACT_ATOMS: atom_id res chain seq x y z
N MET A 1 -54.69 5.24 -6.50
CA MET A 1 -53.46 6.08 -6.56
C MET A 1 -52.54 6.02 -5.33
N LYS A 2 -52.74 5.13 -4.33
CA LYS A 2 -51.80 4.95 -3.20
C LYS A 2 -50.84 3.76 -3.36
N ILE A 3 -51.23 2.74 -4.13
CA ILE A 3 -50.44 1.49 -4.30
C ILE A 3 -49.27 1.67 -5.30
N LEU A 4 -49.43 2.51 -6.32
CA LEU A 4 -48.35 2.80 -7.29
C LEU A 4 -47.17 3.58 -6.68
N LEU A 5 -47.41 4.40 -5.67
CA LEU A 5 -46.37 5.18 -4.98
C LEU A 5 -45.47 4.30 -4.10
N VAL A 6 -46.00 3.19 -3.56
CA VAL A 6 -45.23 2.26 -2.71
C VAL A 6 -44.23 1.46 -3.54
N PHE A 7 -44.57 1.06 -4.77
CA PHE A 7 -43.64 0.31 -5.62
C PHE A 7 -42.45 1.14 -6.11
N VAL A 8 -42.65 2.44 -6.38
CA VAL A 8 -41.55 3.34 -6.80
C VAL A 8 -40.58 3.63 -5.66
N LEU A 9 -41.07 3.77 -4.42
CA LEU A 9 -40.23 3.97 -3.23
C LEU A 9 -39.39 2.73 -2.87
N VAL A 10 -39.91 1.52 -3.10
CA VAL A 10 -39.17 0.28 -2.86
C VAL A 10 -38.10 0.04 -3.93
N THR A 11 -38.30 0.46 -5.18
CA THR A 11 -37.28 0.35 -6.22
C THR A 11 -36.09 1.29 -6.03
N PHE A 12 -36.29 2.48 -5.43
CA PHE A 12 -35.16 3.37 -5.09
C PHE A 12 -34.41 2.96 -3.81
N ALA A 13 -35.07 2.25 -2.87
CA ALA A 13 -34.40 1.65 -1.72
C ALA A 13 -33.59 0.38 -2.10
N ALA A 14 -33.92 -0.25 -3.24
CA ALA A 14 -33.24 -1.41 -3.79
C ALA A 14 -32.15 -1.07 -4.83
N ALA A 15 -31.85 0.21 -5.07
CA ALA A 15 -30.57 0.63 -5.63
C ALA A 15 -29.47 0.39 -4.58
N GLY A 16 -29.23 -0.90 -4.32
CA GLY A 16 -28.22 -1.39 -3.41
C GLY A 16 -26.90 -0.74 -3.75
N ARG A 17 -26.18 -0.34 -2.69
CA ARG A 17 -24.80 0.14 -2.69
C ARG A 17 -24.08 -0.32 -3.96
N ALA A 18 -23.86 0.59 -4.91
CA ALA A 18 -22.95 0.33 -6.00
C ALA A 18 -21.58 0.07 -5.36
N PHE A 19 -21.23 -1.21 -5.17
CA PHE A 19 -19.91 -1.59 -4.76
C PHE A 19 -19.01 -1.15 -5.91
N ALA A 20 -18.21 -0.12 -5.67
CA ALA A 20 -17.26 0.36 -6.66
C ALA A 20 -16.43 -0.84 -7.15
N GLN A 21 -16.54 -1.14 -8.44
CA GLN A 21 -15.80 -2.23 -9.05
C GLN A 21 -14.31 -1.90 -9.04
N ILE A 22 -13.47 -2.91 -8.88
CA ILE A 22 -12.02 -2.75 -9.00
C ILE A 22 -11.73 -2.47 -10.48
N PRO A 23 -11.03 -1.37 -10.82
CA PRO A 23 -10.59 -1.16 -12.18
C PRO A 23 -9.73 -2.35 -12.66
N ALA A 24 -9.91 -2.78 -13.90
CA ALA A 24 -9.25 -3.99 -14.41
C ALA A 24 -7.72 -3.85 -14.41
N GLU A 25 -7.22 -2.65 -14.72
CA GLU A 25 -5.82 -2.29 -14.73
C GLU A 25 -5.19 -2.30 -13.32
N TRP A 26 -5.99 -2.16 -12.26
CA TRP A 26 -5.49 -2.28 -10.90
C TRP A 26 -5.24 -3.74 -10.54
N GLN A 27 -6.12 -4.66 -10.94
CA GLN A 27 -5.92 -6.09 -10.68
C GLN A 27 -4.64 -6.60 -11.33
N SER A 28 -4.43 -6.27 -12.60
CA SER A 28 -3.20 -6.65 -13.31
C SER A 28 -1.97 -5.97 -12.71
N ALA A 29 -2.04 -4.68 -12.35
CA ALA A 29 -0.95 -3.98 -11.65
C ALA A 29 -0.62 -4.65 -10.30
N GLY A 30 -1.62 -5.04 -9.53
CA GLY A 30 -1.46 -5.75 -8.27
C GLY A 30 -0.72 -7.07 -8.45
N GLN A 31 -1.12 -7.87 -9.44
CA GLN A 31 -0.46 -9.14 -9.72
C GLN A 31 0.97 -8.95 -10.22
N ALA A 32 1.20 -7.99 -11.13
CA ALA A 32 2.52 -7.73 -11.69
C ALA A 32 3.50 -7.18 -10.64
N VAL A 33 3.12 -6.12 -9.93
CA VAL A 33 4.02 -5.48 -8.95
C VAL A 33 4.29 -6.40 -7.78
N ILE A 34 3.25 -6.98 -7.18
CA ILE A 34 3.46 -7.82 -6.00
C ILE A 34 4.12 -9.13 -6.39
N GLY A 35 3.80 -9.71 -7.56
CA GLY A 35 4.52 -10.86 -8.10
C GLY A 35 6.00 -10.58 -8.33
N GLU A 36 6.35 -9.38 -8.83
CA GLU A 36 7.74 -8.97 -9.03
C GLU A 36 8.50 -8.83 -7.71
N LEU A 37 7.87 -8.21 -6.72
CA LEU A 37 8.43 -8.11 -5.38
C LEU A 37 8.63 -9.52 -4.81
N GLU A 38 7.64 -10.40 -4.91
CA GLU A 38 7.68 -11.76 -4.35
C GLU A 38 8.59 -12.73 -5.11
N ARG A 39 9.09 -12.40 -6.32
CA ARG A 39 9.76 -13.31 -7.27
C ARG A 39 10.76 -14.29 -6.64
N ASP A 40 11.57 -13.83 -5.70
CA ASP A 40 12.65 -14.61 -5.08
C ASP A 40 12.25 -15.18 -3.69
N THR A 41 10.95 -15.28 -3.41
CA THR A 41 10.40 -15.73 -2.13
C THR A 41 9.46 -16.93 -2.32
N PRO A 42 9.20 -17.75 -1.28
CA PRO A 42 8.21 -18.81 -1.35
C PRO A 42 6.80 -18.33 -1.76
N GLN A 43 6.48 -17.06 -1.50
CA GLN A 43 5.20 -16.46 -1.85
C GLN A 43 4.99 -16.40 -3.37
N ALA A 44 6.03 -16.27 -4.21
CA ALA A 44 5.87 -16.18 -5.67
C ALA A 44 5.07 -17.34 -6.28
N ASN A 45 5.18 -18.53 -5.69
CA ASN A 45 4.51 -19.74 -6.19
C ASN A 45 3.08 -19.91 -5.66
N LYS A 46 2.66 -19.11 -4.67
CA LYS A 46 1.31 -19.20 -4.10
C LYS A 46 0.29 -18.67 -5.13
N PRO A 47 -0.70 -19.48 -5.56
CA PRO A 47 -1.75 -19.03 -6.47
C PRO A 47 -2.50 -17.81 -5.95
N TRP A 48 -2.97 -16.97 -6.87
CA TRP A 48 -3.85 -15.85 -6.55
C TRP A 48 -5.25 -16.36 -6.25
N GLY A 49 -5.84 -15.90 -5.15
CA GLY A 49 -7.22 -16.14 -4.78
C GLY A 49 -7.96 -14.82 -4.57
N SER A 50 -8.71 -14.72 -3.47
CA SER A 50 -9.53 -13.55 -3.17
C SER A 50 -8.74 -12.34 -2.65
N GLU A 51 -7.41 -12.40 -2.57
CA GLU A 51 -6.59 -11.33 -1.98
C GLU A 51 -6.80 -9.98 -2.68
N LEU A 52 -6.98 -9.97 -4.01
CA LEU A 52 -7.22 -8.73 -4.78
C LEU A 52 -8.53 -8.04 -4.33
N THR A 53 -9.61 -8.81 -4.18
CA THR A 53 -10.91 -8.29 -3.74
C THR A 53 -10.90 -7.93 -2.25
N GLN A 54 -10.26 -8.74 -1.40
CA GLN A 54 -10.11 -8.43 0.01
C GLN A 54 -9.31 -7.15 0.21
N ALA A 55 -8.21 -6.99 -0.53
CA ALA A 55 -7.39 -5.80 -0.52
C ALA A 55 -8.16 -4.55 -0.94
N TRP A 56 -8.95 -4.63 -2.01
CA TRP A 56 -9.82 -3.53 -2.42
C TRP A 56 -10.75 -3.07 -1.30
N ASN A 57 -11.46 -4.00 -0.68
CA ASN A 57 -12.38 -3.69 0.41
C ASN A 57 -11.65 -3.11 1.62
N MET A 58 -10.50 -3.68 1.95
CA MET A 58 -9.68 -3.25 3.09
C MET A 58 -9.06 -1.87 2.87
N ALA A 59 -8.57 -1.56 1.66
CA ALA A 59 -8.08 -0.24 1.29
C ALA A 59 -9.16 0.83 1.44
N ARG A 60 -10.39 0.54 0.99
CA ARG A 60 -11.53 1.45 1.13
C ARG A 60 -11.93 1.64 2.59
N ALA A 61 -11.92 0.57 3.39
CA ALA A 61 -12.19 0.65 4.82
C ALA A 61 -11.11 1.46 5.56
N TRP A 62 -9.84 1.27 5.19
CA TRP A 62 -8.71 2.05 5.68
C TRP A 62 -8.85 3.54 5.36
N ARG A 63 -9.13 3.87 4.09
CA ARG A 63 -9.34 5.25 3.62
C ARG A 63 -10.50 5.91 4.37
N ARG A 64 -11.60 5.18 4.55
CA ARG A 64 -12.79 5.69 5.26
C ARG A 64 -12.49 5.98 6.72
N HIS A 65 -11.75 5.10 7.38
CA HIS A 65 -11.38 5.27 8.78
C HIS A 65 -10.41 6.44 9.00
N ASN A 66 -9.45 6.61 8.10
CA ASN A 66 -8.43 7.64 8.26
C ASN A 66 -8.89 9.03 7.81
N ASN A 67 -9.66 9.10 6.71
CA ASN A 67 -9.93 10.35 6.01
C ASN A 67 -11.41 10.57 5.67
N GLY A 68 -12.32 9.67 6.07
CA GLY A 68 -13.75 9.75 5.78
C GLY A 68 -14.15 9.44 4.32
N ASN A 69 -13.19 9.36 3.40
CA ASN A 69 -13.39 9.05 1.99
C ASN A 69 -13.32 7.53 1.72
N VAL A 70 -13.88 7.07 0.60
CA VAL A 70 -13.76 5.68 0.12
C VAL A 70 -13.04 5.58 -1.22
N GLU A 71 -12.76 6.71 -1.87
CA GLU A 71 -11.89 6.77 -3.05
C GLU A 71 -10.44 6.57 -2.62
N ILE A 72 -9.88 5.45 -3.07
CA ILE A 72 -8.52 5.03 -2.78
C ILE A 72 -7.60 5.38 -3.95
N ILE A 73 -6.30 5.46 -3.69
CA ILE A 73 -5.26 5.55 -4.72
C ILE A 73 -4.65 4.17 -5.00
N LEU A 74 -3.95 4.03 -6.13
CA LEU A 74 -3.31 2.78 -6.52
C LEU A 74 -2.33 2.28 -5.43
N ALA A 75 -1.57 3.18 -4.82
CA ALA A 75 -0.64 2.82 -3.73
C ALA A 75 -1.35 2.16 -2.54
N GLU A 76 -2.55 2.62 -2.17
CA GLU A 76 -3.35 2.00 -1.11
C GLU A 76 -3.76 0.60 -1.55
N TYR A 77 -4.29 0.45 -2.77
CA TYR A 77 -4.65 -0.87 -3.29
C TYR A 77 -3.48 -1.84 -3.29
N LEU A 78 -2.34 -1.45 -3.88
CA LEU A 78 -1.15 -2.31 -3.93
C LEU A 78 -0.65 -2.68 -2.53
N THR A 79 -0.70 -1.76 -1.57
CA THR A 79 -0.34 -2.03 -0.17
C THR A 79 -1.20 -3.13 0.41
N PHE A 80 -2.51 -3.00 0.28
CA PHE A 80 -3.42 -3.98 0.86
C PHE A 80 -3.39 -5.30 0.09
N VAL A 81 -3.04 -5.31 -1.20
CA VAL A 81 -2.76 -6.55 -1.93
C VAL A 81 -1.55 -7.24 -1.31
N ALA A 82 -0.43 -6.53 -1.12
CA ALA A 82 0.78 -7.07 -0.49
C ALA A 82 0.52 -7.61 0.94
N LEU A 83 -0.32 -6.93 1.72
CA LEU A 83 -0.73 -7.41 3.05
C LEU A 83 -1.63 -8.64 2.98
N CYS A 84 -2.66 -8.62 2.11
CA CYS A 84 -3.57 -9.75 1.95
C CYS A 84 -2.88 -10.99 1.39
N ARG A 85 -1.82 -10.84 0.60
CA ARG A 85 -0.95 -11.93 0.16
C ARG A 85 -0.32 -12.71 1.32
N ARG A 86 0.01 -12.00 2.41
CA ARG A 86 0.52 -12.56 3.68
C ARG A 86 -0.58 -13.02 4.63
N GLY A 87 -1.80 -12.51 4.43
CA GLY A 87 -3.02 -12.88 5.16
C GLY A 87 -3.69 -11.66 5.80
N CYS A 88 -4.93 -11.39 5.42
CA CYS A 88 -5.72 -10.25 5.92
C CYS A 88 -7.15 -10.65 6.38
N ALA A 89 -7.37 -11.93 6.66
CA ALA A 89 -8.66 -12.44 7.10
C ALA A 89 -9.16 -11.67 8.33
N GLY A 90 -10.46 -11.36 8.37
CA GLY A 90 -11.04 -10.55 9.45
C GLY A 90 -10.60 -9.08 9.46
N SER A 91 -10.12 -8.56 8.32
CA SER A 91 -9.65 -7.18 8.19
C SER A 91 -8.48 -6.87 9.13
N THR A 92 -7.49 -7.76 9.14
CA THR A 92 -6.28 -7.62 9.97
C THR A 92 -5.06 -7.24 9.17
N ILE A 93 -4.15 -6.49 9.78
CA ILE A 93 -2.80 -6.20 9.32
C ILE A 93 -1.84 -6.85 10.33
N ASP A 94 -1.05 -7.82 9.90
CA ASP A 94 -0.13 -8.60 10.76
C ASP A 94 -0.80 -9.12 12.04
N GLY A 95 -1.99 -9.73 11.89
CA GLY A 95 -2.75 -10.31 13.00
C GLY A 95 -3.46 -9.30 13.91
N LYS A 96 -3.30 -7.99 13.68
CA LYS A 96 -3.99 -6.92 14.44
C LYS A 96 -5.14 -6.35 13.62
N GLY A 97 -6.27 -6.02 14.24
CA GLY A 97 -7.37 -5.36 13.55
C GLY A 97 -6.94 -4.03 12.90
N TYR A 98 -7.37 -3.78 11.66
CA TYR A 98 -6.88 -2.63 10.88
C TYR A 98 -7.12 -1.27 11.55
N ILE A 99 -8.21 -1.13 12.32
CA ILE A 99 -8.53 0.11 13.06
C ILE A 99 -7.44 0.40 14.10
N ALA A 100 -7.03 -0.60 14.87
CA ALA A 100 -5.98 -0.43 15.88
C ALA A 100 -4.64 -0.05 15.25
N VAL A 101 -4.33 -0.62 14.08
CA VAL A 101 -3.12 -0.27 13.31
C VAL A 101 -3.23 1.15 12.73
N ALA A 102 -4.41 1.56 12.26
CA ALA A 102 -4.63 2.92 11.79
C ALA A 102 -4.43 3.96 12.90
N GLU A 103 -4.88 3.68 14.13
CA GLU A 103 -4.59 4.56 15.27
C GLU A 103 -3.10 4.62 15.61
N GLN A 104 -2.36 3.51 15.50
CA GLN A 104 -0.89 3.53 15.65
C GLN A 104 -0.22 4.41 14.58
N VAL A 105 -0.71 4.36 13.34
CA VAL A 105 -0.24 5.23 12.25
C VAL A 105 -0.49 6.70 12.55
N LYS A 106 -1.69 7.05 13.01
CA LYS A 106 -2.03 8.44 13.38
C LYS A 106 -1.14 8.94 14.51
N ASN A 107 -0.92 8.13 15.54
CA ASN A 107 -0.04 8.46 16.66
C ASN A 107 1.41 8.65 16.22
N LEU A 108 1.95 7.70 15.44
CA LEU A 108 3.32 7.80 14.94
C LEU A 108 3.51 9.08 14.11
N ARG A 109 2.54 9.43 13.25
CA ARG A 109 2.59 10.68 12.48
C ARG A 109 2.58 11.91 13.38
N ALA A 110 1.74 11.93 14.42
CA ALA A 110 1.67 13.04 15.37
C ALA A 110 2.99 13.20 16.16
N GLU A 111 3.57 12.10 16.64
CA GLU A 111 4.86 12.06 17.35
C GLU A 111 6.02 12.60 16.49
N ASN A 112 5.94 12.43 15.18
CA ASN A 112 6.96 12.91 14.24
C ASN A 112 6.66 14.30 13.67
N GLY A 113 5.70 15.05 14.22
CA GLY A 113 5.40 16.42 13.79
C GLY A 113 4.68 16.52 12.45
N GLY A 114 3.96 15.47 12.03
CA GLY A 114 3.19 15.43 10.78
C GLY A 114 3.83 14.58 9.67
N PRO A 115 3.21 14.54 8.46
CA PRO A 115 3.68 13.70 7.35
C PRO A 115 5.13 13.95 6.92
N TYR A 116 5.53 15.24 6.85
CA TYR A 116 6.88 15.62 6.43
C TYR A 116 7.97 15.22 7.43
N GLY A 117 7.73 15.47 8.72
CA GLY A 117 8.66 15.07 9.78
C GLY A 117 8.76 13.55 9.88
N LEU A 118 7.63 12.85 9.74
CA LEU A 118 7.59 11.38 9.63
C LEU A 118 8.43 10.87 8.46
N ALA A 119 8.26 11.40 7.25
CA ALA A 119 9.02 10.97 6.07
C ALA A 119 10.52 11.20 6.27
N THR A 120 10.90 12.40 6.74
CA THR A 120 12.30 12.75 7.07
C THR A 120 12.90 11.77 8.08
N ASN A 121 12.20 11.51 9.18
CA ASN A 121 12.69 10.64 10.26
C ASN A 121 12.76 9.17 9.82
N ALA A 122 11.79 8.70 9.02
CA ALA A 122 11.83 7.35 8.45
C ALA A 122 13.00 7.16 7.49
N HIS A 123 13.32 8.17 6.67
CA HIS A 123 14.48 8.12 5.77
C HIS A 123 15.79 8.13 6.53
N ALA A 124 15.92 9.00 7.54
CA ALA A 124 17.09 9.04 8.41
C ALA A 124 17.28 7.71 9.14
N TRP A 125 16.20 7.12 9.65
CA TRP A 125 16.21 5.79 10.24
C TRP A 125 16.69 4.73 9.24
N LEU A 126 16.13 4.70 8.03
CA LEU A 126 16.49 3.73 7.00
C LEU A 126 17.97 3.86 6.60
N ALA A 127 18.47 5.09 6.44
CA ALA A 127 19.87 5.35 6.12
C ALA A 127 20.83 4.85 7.21
N ALA A 128 20.39 4.87 8.47
CA ALA A 128 21.16 4.43 9.62
C ALA A 128 21.01 2.93 9.94
N LEU A 129 20.10 2.21 9.27
CA LEU A 129 19.94 0.77 9.50
C LEU A 129 21.20 0.01 9.09
N PRO A 130 21.75 -0.87 9.96
CA PRO A 130 22.90 -1.71 9.63
C PRO A 130 22.47 -2.90 8.75
N ASP A 131 21.92 -2.60 7.57
CA ASP A 131 21.54 -3.57 6.55
C ASP A 131 22.78 -4.04 5.76
N PRO A 132 23.18 -5.32 5.87
CA PRO A 132 24.39 -5.83 5.23
C PRO A 132 24.32 -5.86 3.69
N THR A 133 23.12 -5.74 3.10
CA THR A 133 22.96 -5.69 1.63
C THR A 133 23.25 -4.31 1.05
N GLY A 134 23.25 -3.27 1.89
CA GLY A 134 23.37 -1.87 1.49
C GLY A 134 22.15 -1.31 0.75
N ALA A 135 21.06 -2.07 0.61
CA ALA A 135 19.84 -1.62 -0.06
C ALA A 135 19.16 -0.49 0.72
N ALA A 136 19.16 -0.54 2.06
CA ALA A 136 18.60 0.51 2.91
C ALA A 136 19.17 1.90 2.62
N ALA A 137 20.51 2.05 2.63
CA ALA A 137 21.19 3.32 2.37
C ALA A 137 20.96 3.82 0.93
N LYS A 138 20.97 2.91 -0.05
CA LYS A 138 20.67 3.25 -1.46
C LYS A 138 19.24 3.78 -1.61
N ASN A 139 18.28 3.13 -0.96
CA ASN A 139 16.87 3.55 -0.95
C ASN A 139 16.66 4.88 -0.25
N ALA A 140 17.25 5.07 0.93
CA ALA A 140 17.15 6.34 1.65
C ALA A 140 17.70 7.51 0.80
N THR A 141 18.79 7.26 0.05
CA THR A 141 19.36 8.23 -0.88
C THR A 141 18.49 8.46 -2.10
N LEU A 142 17.92 7.40 -2.68
CA LEU A 142 17.03 7.47 -3.84
C LEU A 142 15.80 8.32 -3.54
N TRP A 143 15.16 8.11 -2.39
CA TRP A 143 13.93 8.79 -2.00
C TRP A 143 14.16 10.11 -1.28
N GLY A 144 15.35 10.35 -0.72
CA GLY A 144 15.68 11.62 -0.05
C GLY A 144 15.60 12.84 -0.98
N LYS A 145 15.56 12.63 -2.31
CA LYS A 145 15.34 13.68 -3.31
C LYS A 145 13.87 14.03 -3.52
N ASP A 146 12.95 13.19 -3.07
CA ASP A 146 11.51 13.32 -3.27
C ASP A 146 10.74 12.93 -1.99
N LEU A 147 10.98 13.70 -0.93
CA LEU A 147 10.24 13.55 0.32
C LEU A 147 8.78 13.98 0.17
N ASP A 148 8.50 14.85 -0.80
CA ASP A 148 7.17 15.36 -1.08
C ASP A 148 6.22 14.23 -1.46
N VAL A 149 6.62 13.26 -2.28
CA VAL A 149 5.73 12.14 -2.63
C VAL A 149 5.30 11.35 -1.40
N ALA A 150 6.21 11.04 -0.47
CA ALA A 150 5.87 10.34 0.77
C ALA A 150 5.01 11.19 1.74
N ALA A 151 5.12 12.51 1.66
CA ALA A 151 4.43 13.46 2.53
C ALA A 151 3.20 14.14 1.88
N ALA A 152 2.93 13.88 0.59
CA ALA A 152 2.12 14.72 -0.29
C ALA A 152 0.71 14.99 0.26
N ASP A 153 0.00 13.92 0.61
CA ASP A 153 -1.34 14.00 1.15
C ASP A 153 -1.55 13.05 2.34
N PHE A 154 -2.72 13.15 2.97
CA PHE A 154 -3.08 12.29 4.09
C PHE A 154 -3.11 10.79 3.73
N ALA A 155 -3.45 10.40 2.49
CA ALA A 155 -3.45 8.98 2.07
C ALA A 155 -2.03 8.43 2.11
N THR A 156 -1.15 9.09 1.38
CA THR A 156 0.21 8.63 1.13
C THR A 156 1.04 8.70 2.40
N GLY A 157 0.88 9.75 3.21
CA GLY A 157 1.53 9.84 4.52
C GLY A 157 1.08 8.75 5.50
N ASN A 158 -0.19 8.33 5.48
CA ASN A 158 -0.67 7.21 6.32
C ASN A 158 -0.06 5.88 5.88
N LEU A 159 0.03 5.64 4.58
CA LEU A 159 0.69 4.46 4.05
C LEU A 159 2.17 4.45 4.44
N TYR A 160 2.87 5.57 4.29
CA TYR A 160 4.29 5.65 4.63
C TYR A 160 4.56 5.37 6.11
N ALA A 161 3.72 5.91 7.01
CA ALA A 161 3.75 5.56 8.43
C ALA A 161 3.49 4.07 8.66
N LEU A 162 2.48 3.49 7.98
CA LEU A 162 2.20 2.05 8.07
C LEU A 162 3.42 1.22 7.70
N TYR A 163 4.12 1.58 6.61
CA TYR A 163 5.30 0.87 6.16
C TYR A 163 6.41 0.91 7.20
N TRP A 164 6.62 2.08 7.82
CA TRP A 164 7.64 2.23 8.85
C TRP A 164 7.32 1.39 10.09
N LEU A 165 6.06 1.33 10.51
CA LEU A 165 5.60 0.45 11.59
C LEU A 165 5.83 -1.03 11.27
N LEU A 166 5.39 -1.48 10.08
CA LEU A 166 5.54 -2.87 9.64
C LEU A 166 7.00 -3.30 9.55
N ALA A 167 7.85 -2.39 9.07
CA ALA A 167 9.28 -2.58 8.98
C ALA A 167 9.88 -2.71 10.38
N ARG A 168 9.69 -1.74 11.28
CA ARG A 168 10.23 -1.76 12.66
C ARG A 168 9.79 -2.97 13.48
N ALA A 169 8.68 -3.62 13.11
CA ALA A 169 8.23 -4.86 13.75
C ALA A 169 9.05 -6.10 13.33
N ARG A 170 9.93 -6.01 12.34
CA ARG A 170 10.79 -7.13 11.93
C ARG A 170 11.97 -7.32 12.89
N PRO A 171 12.43 -8.57 13.09
CA PRO A 171 13.44 -8.88 14.11
C PRO A 171 14.85 -8.46 13.75
N THR A 172 15.20 -8.38 12.47
CA THR A 172 16.58 -8.07 12.02
C THR A 172 16.62 -6.79 11.17
N PRO A 173 17.73 -6.02 11.20
CA PRO A 173 17.90 -4.84 10.34
C PRO A 173 17.70 -5.12 8.84
N ALA A 174 18.14 -6.29 8.38
CA ALA A 174 17.96 -6.72 6.99
C ALA A 174 16.46 -6.89 6.67
N ASP A 175 15.70 -7.58 7.53
CA ASP A 175 14.26 -7.76 7.34
C ASP A 175 13.50 -6.43 7.45
N GLN A 176 13.94 -5.54 8.34
CA GLN A 176 13.37 -4.19 8.50
C GLN A 176 13.56 -3.38 7.21
N ALA A 177 14.77 -3.36 6.66
CA ALA A 177 15.10 -2.67 5.41
C ALA A 177 14.32 -3.23 4.22
N ASP A 178 14.31 -4.56 4.06
CA ASP A 178 13.59 -5.24 2.98
C ASP A 178 12.07 -4.98 3.07
N THR A 179 11.49 -5.10 4.27
CA THR A 179 10.06 -4.81 4.47
C THR A 179 9.74 -3.37 4.15
N PHE A 180 10.54 -2.41 4.63
CA PHE A 180 10.30 -1.00 4.34
C PHE A 180 10.36 -0.73 2.84
N ALA A 181 11.40 -1.23 2.15
CA ALA A 181 11.58 -1.00 0.72
C ALA A 181 10.48 -1.60 -0.16
N ARG A 182 10.04 -2.82 0.15
CA ARG A 182 8.96 -3.50 -0.58
C ARG A 182 7.61 -2.78 -0.51
N PHE A 183 7.36 -2.05 0.57
CA PHE A 183 6.15 -1.24 0.68
C PHE A 183 6.37 0.20 0.20
N ALA A 184 7.50 0.83 0.54
CA ALA A 184 7.81 2.20 0.17
C ALA A 184 7.85 2.40 -1.36
N ILE A 185 8.28 1.40 -2.13
CA ILE A 185 8.22 1.44 -3.61
C ILE A 185 6.80 1.71 -4.14
N LEU A 186 5.75 1.29 -3.43
CA LEU A 186 4.35 1.49 -3.85
C LEU A 186 3.93 2.96 -3.82
N VAL A 187 4.67 3.79 -3.09
CA VAL A 187 4.52 5.24 -3.02
C VAL A 187 5.59 5.94 -3.85
N GLN A 188 6.85 5.55 -3.66
CA GLN A 188 8.02 6.20 -4.26
C GLN A 188 8.25 5.82 -5.74
N GLY A 189 7.57 4.79 -6.23
CA GLY A 189 7.65 4.31 -7.60
C GLY A 189 8.96 3.60 -7.95
N LYS A 190 10.06 3.82 -7.22
CA LYS A 190 11.35 3.16 -7.46
C LYS A 190 11.98 2.68 -6.17
N ALA A 191 12.67 1.53 -6.19
CA ALA A 191 13.42 1.06 -5.04
C ALA A 191 14.46 0.00 -5.42
N TRP A 192 15.53 -0.04 -4.64
CA TRP A 192 16.42 -1.19 -4.53
C TRP A 192 15.75 -2.29 -3.69
N ILE A 193 15.46 -3.43 -4.31
CA ILE A 193 14.97 -4.66 -3.67
C ILE A 193 16.06 -5.72 -3.81
N GLY A 194 16.74 -6.03 -2.71
CA GLY A 194 17.97 -6.81 -2.74
C GLY A 194 19.02 -6.14 -3.63
N ASN A 195 19.48 -6.85 -4.67
CA ASN A 195 20.48 -6.35 -5.63
C ASN A 195 19.88 -5.70 -6.89
N ARG A 196 18.54 -5.57 -6.98
CA ARG A 196 17.83 -5.06 -8.17
C ARG A 196 17.23 -3.70 -7.86
N CYS A 197 17.38 -2.73 -8.76
CA CYS A 197 16.63 -1.49 -8.67
C CYS A 197 15.41 -1.57 -9.60
N LEU A 198 14.22 -1.53 -9.03
CA LEU A 198 12.94 -1.62 -9.76
C LEU A 198 12.33 -0.23 -9.93
N ASP A 199 11.63 -0.03 -11.05
CA ASP A 199 10.85 1.15 -11.38
C ASP A 199 9.43 0.73 -11.81
N ILE A 200 8.44 1.10 -10.98
CA ILE A 200 7.01 0.84 -11.18
C ILE A 200 6.25 2.13 -11.52
N SER A 201 6.93 3.24 -11.80
CA SER A 201 6.27 4.54 -12.08
C SER A 201 5.33 4.52 -13.29
N LYS A 202 5.45 3.51 -14.16
CA LYS A 202 4.65 3.31 -15.37
C LYS A 202 3.58 2.22 -15.25
N VAL A 203 3.39 1.65 -14.06
CA VAL A 203 2.54 0.45 -13.87
C VAL A 203 1.08 0.69 -14.25
N ALA A 204 0.57 1.92 -14.06
CA ALA A 204 -0.82 2.27 -14.34
C ALA A 204 -0.95 3.47 -15.29
N THR A 205 0.07 3.74 -16.11
CA THR A 205 0.07 4.90 -17.01
C THR A 205 -0.54 4.61 -18.38
N VAL A 206 -0.87 3.35 -18.69
CA VAL A 206 -1.39 2.95 -20.00
C VAL A 206 -2.59 2.04 -19.83
N ILE A 207 -3.77 2.57 -20.18
CA ILE A 207 -5.03 1.82 -20.24
C ILE A 207 -4.88 0.73 -21.32
N ASP A 208 -5.38 -0.47 -21.04
CA ASP A 208 -5.35 -1.65 -21.92
C ASP A 208 -3.96 -2.19 -22.30
N ALA A 209 -2.90 -1.80 -21.57
CA ALA A 209 -1.57 -2.41 -21.71
C ALA A 209 -1.18 -3.21 -20.47
N ALA A 210 -0.31 -4.21 -20.68
CA ALA A 210 0.29 -4.93 -19.57
C ALA A 210 1.09 -3.96 -18.68
N PRO A 211 1.03 -4.10 -17.34
CA PRO A 211 1.83 -3.31 -16.42
C PRO A 211 3.32 -3.41 -16.75
N ARG A 212 4.02 -2.27 -16.75
CA ARG A 212 5.45 -2.23 -17.05
C ARG A 212 6.25 -2.02 -15.77
N ILE A 213 7.13 -2.96 -15.49
CA ILE A 213 8.13 -2.87 -14.42
C ILE A 213 9.49 -2.89 -15.07
N GLU A 214 10.27 -1.84 -14.84
CA GLU A 214 11.59 -1.64 -15.44
C GLU A 214 12.67 -1.74 -14.37
N ASN A 215 13.93 -1.85 -14.79
CA ASN A 215 15.05 -1.53 -13.90
C ASN A 215 15.24 -0.01 -13.84
N CYS A 216 15.68 0.51 -12.70
CA CYS A 216 16.08 1.92 -12.62
C CYS A 216 17.19 2.22 -13.65
N LYS A 217 17.09 3.38 -14.28
CA LYS A 217 18.13 3.93 -15.15
C LYS A 217 19.17 4.70 -14.36
#